data_AF-J8PWW9-F1
#
_entry.id   AF-J8PWW9-F1
#
_cell.length_a   1.000
_cell.length_b   1.000
_cell.length_c   1.000
_cell.angle_alpha   90.00
_cell.angle_beta   90.00
_cell.angle_gamma   90.00
#
_symmetry.space_group_name_H-M   'P 1'
#
loop_
_entity.id
_entity.type
_entity.pdbx_description
1 polymer ?
#
loop_
_entity_poly.entity_id
_entity_poly.type
_entity_poly.pdbx_seq_one_letter_code
_entity_poly.pdbx_strand_id
1 'polypeptide(L)'
;MSSIPVGTDPGSCGANFKNDRKRRDKINDRIQELLSVIPRDFFRDYYGNSGSNDTLSESTPGALGLSSKTKGTGTKDGKPNKGQILTQAVEYISHLQNQVDTQNREEVELMMKVTQLAKQTGTIVNDINLENTSAEVALSRIGVGPLAASNDGSVRPPAKKISSFEYGGYGEYGDGT
;
A
#
# COMPACT_ATOMS: atom_id res chain seq x y z
N MET A 1 -26.13 -57.87 16.05
CA MET A 1 -24.98 -57.47 15.20
C MET A 1 -25.26 -56.06 14.69
N SER A 2 -24.76 -55.04 15.37
CA SER A 2 -24.90 -53.63 14.97
C SER A 2 -23.53 -53.12 14.52
N SER A 3 -23.36 -53.03 13.21
CA SER A 3 -22.17 -52.53 12.54
C SER A 3 -22.06 -51.00 12.68
N ILE A 4 -21.00 -50.55 13.34
CA ILE A 4 -20.59 -49.14 13.41
C ILE A 4 -19.97 -48.76 12.06
N PRO A 5 -20.40 -47.67 11.38
CA PRO A 5 -19.74 -47.22 10.17
C PRO A 5 -18.42 -46.55 10.55
N VAL A 6 -17.30 -47.21 10.23
CA VAL A 6 -15.98 -46.59 10.18
C VAL A 6 -15.94 -45.69 8.96
N GLY A 7 -15.92 -44.38 9.18
CA GLY A 7 -15.93 -43.38 8.11
C GLY A 7 -15.41 -42.04 8.58
N THR A 8 -14.17 -42.00 9.09
CA THR A 8 -13.43 -40.75 9.22
C THR A 8 -12.08 -40.93 8.57
N ASP A 9 -12.00 -40.45 7.32
CA ASP A 9 -10.79 -40.46 6.50
C ASP A 9 -9.70 -39.59 7.17
N PRO A 10 -8.53 -40.14 7.55
CA PRO A 10 -7.44 -39.38 8.16
C PRO A 10 -6.69 -38.48 7.16
N GLY A 11 -7.10 -38.46 5.88
CA GLY A 11 -6.43 -37.72 4.80
C GLY A 11 -6.77 -36.22 4.71
N SER A 12 -7.87 -35.76 5.31
CA SER A 12 -8.35 -34.38 5.14
C SER A 12 -7.55 -33.35 5.96
N CYS A 13 -6.96 -33.75 7.09
CA CYS A 13 -6.16 -32.83 7.91
C CYS A 13 -4.81 -32.48 7.26
N GLY A 14 -4.13 -33.44 6.63
CA GLY A 14 -2.79 -33.26 6.05
C GLY A 14 -2.72 -32.35 4.82
N ALA A 15 -3.79 -32.28 4.02
CA ALA A 15 -3.87 -31.40 2.86
C ALA A 15 -4.01 -29.92 3.28
N ASN A 16 -4.78 -29.66 4.33
CA ASN A 16 -4.97 -28.32 4.89
C ASN A 16 -3.67 -27.75 5.47
N PHE A 17 -2.89 -28.54 6.22
CA PHE A 17 -1.60 -28.10 6.76
C PHE A 17 -0.56 -27.76 5.68
N LYS A 18 -0.55 -28.50 4.56
CA LYS A 18 0.35 -28.19 3.43
C LYS A 18 -0.06 -26.90 2.73
N ASN A 19 -1.35 -26.66 2.57
CA ASN A 19 -1.86 -25.42 1.98
C ASN A 19 -1.57 -24.23 2.91
N ASP A 20 -1.79 -24.38 4.21
CA ASP A 20 -1.48 -23.33 5.19
C ASP A 20 0.01 -23.01 5.26
N ARG A 21 0.88 -24.02 5.18
CA ARG A 21 2.32 -23.78 5.09
C ARG A 21 2.66 -22.93 3.86
N LYS A 22 2.17 -23.30 2.68
CA LYS A 22 2.35 -22.53 1.44
C LYS A 22 1.78 -21.11 1.54
N ARG A 23 0.63 -20.92 2.19
CA ARG A 23 0.03 -19.60 2.41
C ARG A 23 0.90 -18.72 3.30
N ARG A 24 1.39 -19.26 4.43
CA ARG A 24 2.29 -18.54 5.34
C ARG A 24 3.61 -18.17 4.67
N ASP A 25 4.18 -19.08 3.87
CA ASP A 25 5.43 -18.83 3.16
C ASP A 25 5.24 -17.69 2.15
N LYS A 26 4.18 -17.73 1.33
CA LYS A 26 3.82 -16.63 0.41
C LYS A 26 3.64 -15.30 1.13
N ILE A 27 2.99 -15.28 2.29
CA ILE A 27 2.81 -14.04 3.08
C ILE A 27 4.17 -13.51 3.56
N ASN A 28 5.06 -14.39 4.02
CA ASN A 28 6.39 -14.01 4.46
C ASN A 28 7.21 -13.43 3.32
N ASP A 29 7.15 -14.05 2.14
CA ASP A 29 7.85 -13.57 0.95
C ASP A 29 7.40 -12.15 0.59
N ARG A 30 6.09 -11.86 0.64
CA ARG A 30 5.56 -10.51 0.40
C ARG A 30 5.98 -9.49 1.45
N ILE A 31 6.04 -9.89 2.72
CA ILE A 31 6.54 -9.00 3.79
C ILE A 31 8.04 -8.70 3.58
N GLN A 32 8.84 -9.66 3.12
CA GLN A 32 10.25 -9.46 2.84
C GLN A 32 10.49 -8.61 1.59
N GLU A 33 9.68 -8.81 0.54
CA GLU A 33 9.66 -7.95 -0.64
C GLU A 33 9.37 -6.49 -0.24
N LEU A 34 8.38 -6.28 0.63
CA LEU A 34 8.02 -4.95 1.14
C LEU A 34 9.18 -4.27 1.88
N LEU A 35 9.91 -5.01 2.71
CA LEU A 35 11.14 -4.51 3.36
C LEU A 35 12.20 -4.07 2.35
N SER A 36 12.28 -4.71 1.18
CA SER A 36 13.27 -4.36 0.14
C SER A 36 12.93 -3.09 -0.65
N VAL A 37 11.64 -2.76 -0.75
CA VAL A 37 11.15 -1.59 -1.50
C VAL A 37 11.20 -0.32 -0.67
N ILE A 38 10.97 -0.42 0.64
CA ILE A 38 10.97 0.74 1.55
C ILE A 38 12.41 1.23 1.77
N PRO A 39 12.70 2.53 1.63
CA PRO A 39 14.03 3.07 1.87
C PRO A 39 14.53 2.79 3.28
N ARG A 40 15.83 2.51 3.42
CA ARG A 40 16.45 2.14 4.71
C ARG A 40 16.32 3.23 5.78
N ASP A 41 16.15 4.49 5.38
CA ASP A 41 15.98 5.62 6.28
C ASP A 41 14.70 5.51 7.13
N PHE A 42 13.63 4.92 6.59
CA PHE A 42 12.41 4.60 7.34
C PHE A 42 12.66 3.56 8.46
N PHE A 43 13.80 2.87 8.40
CA PHE A 43 14.17 1.87 9.39
C PHE A 43 15.36 2.24 10.27
N ARG A 44 15.88 3.46 10.16
CA ARG A 44 17.07 3.91 10.90
C ARG A 44 16.95 3.68 12.41
N ASP A 45 15.78 4.01 12.96
CA ASP A 45 15.47 3.85 14.39
C ASP A 45 15.48 2.37 14.84
N TYR A 46 15.32 1.42 13.91
CA TYR A 46 15.27 -0.02 14.21
C TYR A 46 16.63 -0.71 14.02
N TYR A 47 17.52 -0.18 13.18
CA TYR A 47 18.87 -0.73 12.95
C TYR A 47 19.92 -0.26 13.98
N GLY A 48 19.65 0.83 14.71
CA GLY A 48 20.63 1.52 15.55
C GLY A 48 21.03 0.88 16.88
N ASN A 49 20.61 -0.36 17.18
CA ASN A 49 20.85 -0.96 18.52
C ASN A 49 22.04 -1.94 18.59
N SER A 50 22.86 -2.08 17.54
CA SER A 50 24.04 -2.98 17.55
C SER A 50 25.40 -2.27 17.62
N GLY A 51 25.46 -0.94 17.69
CA GLY A 51 26.72 -0.21 17.77
C GLY A 51 26.58 1.06 18.60
N SER A 52 27.02 1.01 19.84
CA SER A 52 27.13 2.16 20.75
C SER A 52 28.00 3.28 20.15
N ASN A 53 27.48 4.50 20.07
CA ASN A 53 28.22 5.69 20.52
C ASN A 53 27.25 6.81 20.89
N ASP A 54 27.17 7.06 22.19
CA ASP A 54 26.71 8.29 22.80
C ASP A 54 27.66 9.42 22.39
N THR A 55 27.25 10.30 21.47
CA THR A 55 27.75 11.68 21.45
C THR A 55 26.80 12.59 20.68
N LEU A 56 26.44 13.70 21.35
CA LEU A 56 25.80 14.92 20.83
C LEU A 56 24.27 14.92 20.75
N SER A 57 23.62 14.84 21.92
CA SER A 57 22.34 15.50 22.17
C SER A 57 22.54 16.65 23.15
N GLU A 58 23.05 17.77 22.66
CA GLU A 58 22.94 19.05 23.35
C GLU A 58 22.24 20.06 22.43
N SER A 59 20.95 20.27 22.67
CA SER A 59 20.32 21.59 22.81
C SER A 59 18.79 21.47 22.76
N THR A 60 18.14 22.15 23.70
CA THR A 60 16.70 22.49 23.81
C THR A 60 15.90 21.70 24.86
N PRO A 61 15.79 22.21 26.11
CA PRO A 61 14.84 21.73 27.08
C PRO A 61 13.46 22.36 26.79
N GLY A 62 12.55 21.64 26.14
CA GLY A 62 11.19 22.16 25.94
C GLY A 62 10.42 21.59 24.75
N ALA A 63 10.28 20.27 24.65
CA ALA A 63 9.23 19.68 23.82
C ALA A 63 8.75 18.37 24.46
N LEU A 64 7.72 18.50 25.30
CA LEU A 64 6.91 17.38 25.76
C LEU A 64 6.10 16.83 24.58
N GLY A 65 6.17 15.51 24.38
CA GLY A 65 5.12 14.74 23.72
C GLY A 65 5.47 14.15 22.35
N LEU A 66 5.71 12.83 22.34
CA LEU A 66 5.31 11.85 21.31
C LEU A 66 6.42 10.86 20.86
N SER A 67 7.64 10.93 21.36
CA SER A 67 8.69 9.95 21.01
C SER A 67 8.70 8.70 21.90
N SER A 68 7.53 8.16 22.25
CA SER A 68 7.44 6.78 22.77
C SER A 68 7.39 5.78 21.60
N LYS A 69 8.32 5.88 20.64
CA LYS A 69 8.59 4.77 19.71
C LYS A 69 9.20 3.65 20.55
N THR A 70 8.45 2.57 20.69
CA THR A 70 8.78 1.38 21.48
C THR A 70 10.19 0.87 21.19
N LYS A 71 11.08 1.16 22.13
CA LYS A 71 12.50 0.82 22.16
C LYS A 71 12.68 -0.71 22.11
N GLY A 72 13.35 -1.22 21.07
CA GLY A 72 14.02 -2.53 21.09
C GLY A 72 13.20 -3.80 20.81
N THR A 73 12.39 -3.85 19.74
CA THR A 73 11.69 -5.10 19.34
C THR A 73 12.19 -5.71 18.02
N GLY A 74 13.41 -5.38 17.59
CA GLY A 74 14.04 -6.01 16.43
C GLY A 74 14.19 -7.52 16.58
N THR A 75 14.32 -8.23 15.46
CA THR A 75 14.60 -9.68 15.47
C THR A 75 16.02 -9.97 15.99
N LYS A 76 16.35 -11.23 16.29
CA LYS A 76 17.67 -11.64 16.80
C LYS A 76 18.86 -11.16 15.95
N ASP A 77 18.61 -10.85 14.68
CA ASP A 77 19.60 -10.37 13.71
C ASP A 77 19.70 -8.83 13.64
N GLY A 78 19.01 -8.10 14.52
CA GLY A 78 18.93 -6.64 14.49
C GLY A 78 18.08 -6.08 13.34
N LYS A 79 17.45 -6.95 12.55
CA LYS A 79 16.56 -6.58 11.44
C LYS A 79 15.16 -6.23 11.93
N PRO A 80 14.44 -5.32 11.25
CA PRO A 80 13.09 -4.95 11.62
C PRO A 80 12.15 -6.17 11.63
N ASN A 81 11.29 -6.23 12.63
CA ASN A 81 10.28 -7.28 12.76
C ASN A 81 9.11 -7.06 11.78
N LYS A 82 8.27 -8.09 11.59
CA LYS A 82 7.14 -8.02 10.64
C LYS A 82 6.18 -6.86 10.93
N GLY A 83 5.90 -6.58 12.20
CA GLY A 83 5.06 -5.45 12.59
C GLY A 83 5.69 -4.12 12.18
N GLN A 84 6.98 -3.93 12.43
CA GLN A 84 7.75 -2.75 12.04
C GLN A 84 7.79 -2.57 10.52
N ILE A 85 7.99 -3.64 9.76
CA ILE A 85 7.96 -3.61 8.29
C ILE A 85 6.60 -3.10 7.80
N LEU A 86 5.51 -3.64 8.34
CA LEU A 86 4.15 -3.25 7.95
C LEU A 86 3.84 -1.81 8.37
N THR A 87 4.24 -1.38 9.56
CA THR A 87 4.06 0.00 10.03
C THR A 87 4.82 0.99 9.12
N GLN A 88 6.09 0.70 8.83
CA GLN A 88 6.91 1.55 7.96
C GLN A 88 6.43 1.54 6.52
N ALA A 89 5.82 0.45 6.05
CA ALA A 89 5.19 0.42 4.74
C ALA A 89 4.05 1.44 4.62
N VAL A 90 3.20 1.53 5.64
CA VAL A 90 2.09 2.50 5.65
C VAL A 90 2.64 3.92 5.68
N GLU A 91 3.65 4.17 6.51
CA GLU A 91 4.32 5.47 6.60
C GLU A 91 4.95 5.88 5.25
N TYR A 92 5.61 4.95 4.57
CA TYR A 92 6.21 5.19 3.26
C TYR A 92 5.17 5.43 2.16
N ILE A 93 4.05 4.70 2.16
CA ILE A 93 2.93 4.95 1.22
C ILE A 93 2.40 6.37 1.42
N SER A 94 2.14 6.77 2.67
CA SER A 94 1.68 8.14 2.97
C SER A 94 2.70 9.20 2.54
N HIS A 95 4.00 8.93 2.71
CA HIS A 95 5.05 9.81 2.22
C HIS A 95 5.01 9.96 0.68
N LEU A 96 4.91 8.86 -0.06
CA LEU A 96 4.82 8.87 -1.52
C LEU A 96 3.54 9.58 -2.01
N GLN A 97 2.40 9.37 -1.35
CA GLN A 97 1.15 10.05 -1.66
C GLN A 97 1.31 11.58 -1.51
N ASN A 98 1.89 12.03 -0.39
CA ASN A 98 2.16 13.45 -0.18
C ASN A 98 3.14 14.01 -1.21
N GLN A 99 4.17 13.24 -1.59
CA GLN A 99 5.13 13.65 -2.61
C GLN A 99 4.47 13.84 -3.97
N VAL A 100 3.60 12.90 -4.38
CA VAL A 100 2.80 13.02 -5.61
C VAL A 100 1.91 14.26 -5.55
N ASP A 101 1.22 14.50 -4.43
CA ASP A 101 0.34 15.67 -4.28
C ASP A 101 1.11 17.00 -4.35
N THR A 102 2.28 17.09 -3.72
CA THR A 102 3.15 18.27 -3.79
C THR A 102 3.58 18.54 -5.22
N GLN A 103 4.11 17.52 -5.91
CA GLN A 103 4.56 17.65 -7.29
C GLN A 103 3.42 18.00 -8.24
N ASN A 104 2.22 17.44 -8.02
CA ASN A 104 1.04 17.79 -8.81
C ASN A 104 0.65 19.27 -8.65
N ARG A 105 0.72 19.83 -7.43
CA ARG A 105 0.44 21.26 -7.22
C ARG A 105 1.44 22.15 -7.94
N GLU A 106 2.72 21.80 -7.86
CA GLU A 106 3.79 22.53 -8.56
C GLU A 106 3.62 22.45 -10.09
N GLU A 107 3.28 21.28 -10.61
CA GLU A 107 3.02 21.06 -12.04
C GLU A 107 1.86 21.94 -12.52
N VAL A 108 0.74 21.96 -11.79
CA VAL A 108 -0.41 22.82 -12.11
C VAL A 108 -0.03 24.30 -12.11
N GLU A 109 0.76 24.75 -11.14
CA GLU A 109 1.23 26.14 -11.09
C GLU A 109 2.08 26.49 -12.32
N LEU A 110 2.98 25.59 -12.72
CA LEU A 110 3.81 25.74 -13.92
C LEU A 110 2.97 25.73 -15.19
N MET A 111 2.00 24.83 -15.32
CA MET A 111 1.07 24.77 -16.46
C MET A 111 0.27 26.08 -16.60
N MET A 112 -0.20 26.65 -15.48
CA MET A 112 -0.87 27.94 -15.46
C MET A 112 0.05 29.08 -15.92
N LYS A 113 1.30 29.11 -15.45
CA LYS A 113 2.30 30.11 -15.87
C LYS A 113 2.62 30.01 -17.36
N VAL A 114 2.82 28.79 -17.87
CA VAL A 114 3.07 28.56 -19.30
C VAL A 114 1.89 29.04 -20.13
N THR A 115 0.67 28.68 -19.74
CA THR A 115 -0.56 29.12 -20.41
C THR A 115 -0.71 30.64 -20.41
N GLN A 116 -0.38 31.29 -19.29
CA GLN A 116 -0.42 32.74 -19.17
C GLN A 116 0.61 33.43 -20.08
N LEU A 117 1.84 32.93 -20.12
CA LEU A 117 2.92 33.46 -20.97
C LEU A 117 2.65 33.24 -22.46
N ALA A 118 2.10 32.08 -22.83
CA ALA A 118 1.68 31.76 -24.19
C ALA A 118 0.63 32.77 -24.69
N LYS A 119 -0.37 33.08 -23.84
CA LYS A 119 -1.38 34.11 -24.14
C LYS A 119 -0.78 35.51 -24.31
N GLN A 120 0.19 35.89 -23.47
CA GLN A 120 0.82 37.21 -23.53
C GLN A 120 1.72 37.38 -24.77
N THR A 121 2.42 36.32 -25.17
CA THR A 121 3.37 36.36 -26.29
C THR A 121 2.68 36.02 -27.63
N GLY A 122 1.45 35.52 -27.59
CA GLY A 122 0.73 35.04 -28.77
C GLY A 122 1.33 33.76 -29.37
N THR A 123 2.14 33.04 -28.59
CA THR A 123 2.77 31.78 -29.01
C THR A 123 1.85 30.61 -28.71
N ILE A 124 1.70 29.71 -29.69
CA ILE A 124 0.92 28.48 -29.53
C ILE A 124 1.88 27.39 -29.05
N VAL A 125 1.62 26.83 -27.87
CA VAL A 125 2.39 25.72 -27.28
C VAL A 125 1.62 24.43 -27.57
N ASN A 126 2.12 23.59 -28.47
CA ASN A 126 1.49 22.32 -28.88
C ASN A 126 2.34 21.08 -28.51
N ASP A 127 3.57 21.32 -28.06
CA ASP A 127 4.58 20.31 -27.75
C ASP A 127 4.48 19.77 -26.32
N ILE A 128 3.62 20.37 -25.48
CA ILE A 128 3.47 20.05 -24.06
C ILE A 128 1.99 19.85 -23.73
N ASN A 129 1.71 18.85 -22.90
CA ASN A 129 0.37 18.64 -22.34
C ASN A 129 0.07 19.71 -21.27
N LEU A 130 -0.92 20.56 -21.52
CA LEU A 130 -1.38 21.61 -20.61
C LEU A 130 -2.76 21.31 -19.99
N GLU A 131 -3.33 20.13 -20.27
CA GLU A 131 -4.68 19.77 -19.83
C GLU A 131 -4.69 18.90 -18.58
N ASN A 132 -3.70 18.01 -18.43
CA ASN A 132 -3.65 17.06 -17.32
C ASN A 132 -2.22 16.97 -16.77
N THR A 133 -2.12 16.78 -15.45
CA THR A 133 -0.84 16.54 -14.79
C THR A 133 -0.26 15.18 -15.15
N SER A 134 1.06 15.06 -15.05
CA SER A 134 1.77 13.81 -15.25
C SER A 134 1.28 12.69 -14.32
N ALA A 135 0.91 13.02 -13.07
CA ALA A 135 0.37 12.02 -12.15
C ALA A 135 -1.03 11.56 -12.55
N GLU A 136 -1.93 12.44 -13.01
CA GLU A 136 -3.26 12.03 -13.49
C GLU A 136 -3.16 11.06 -14.67
N VAL A 137 -2.23 11.33 -15.59
CA VAL A 137 -1.94 10.43 -16.73
C VAL A 137 -1.40 9.08 -16.23
N ALA A 138 -0.46 9.07 -15.28
CA ALA A 138 0.10 7.84 -14.75
C ALA A 138 -0.91 7.02 -13.92
N LEU A 139 -1.69 7.69 -13.07
CA LEU A 139 -2.74 7.07 -12.25
C LEU A 139 -3.85 6.47 -13.11
N SER A 140 -4.17 7.10 -14.25
CA SER A 140 -5.16 6.55 -15.18
C SER A 140 -4.77 5.16 -15.70
N ARG A 141 -3.47 4.91 -15.92
CA ARG A 141 -2.95 3.62 -16.45
C ARG A 141 -3.12 2.47 -15.46
N ILE A 142 -3.12 2.78 -14.16
CA ILE A 142 -3.35 1.81 -13.09
C ILE A 142 -4.85 1.75 -12.69
N GLY A 143 -5.71 2.49 -13.38
CA GLY A 143 -7.15 2.51 -13.13
C GLY A 143 -7.58 3.40 -11.97
N VAL A 144 -6.78 4.41 -11.62
CA VAL A 144 -7.03 5.34 -10.52
C VAL A 144 -7.28 6.75 -11.04
N GLY A 145 -8.25 7.46 -10.46
CA GLY A 145 -8.57 8.85 -10.78
C GLY A 145 -9.56 9.05 -11.94
N PRO A 146 -9.94 10.30 -12.23
CA PRO A 146 -11.02 10.62 -13.19
C PRO A 146 -10.73 10.15 -14.62
N LEU A 147 -9.47 10.24 -15.04
CA LEU A 147 -9.02 9.84 -16.39
C LEU A 147 -9.03 8.33 -16.60
N ALA A 148 -9.14 7.53 -15.55
CA ALA A 148 -9.18 6.07 -15.65
C ALA A 148 -10.43 5.57 -16.39
N ALA A 149 -11.58 6.24 -16.20
CA ALA A 149 -12.84 5.85 -16.84
C ALA A 149 -12.84 6.13 -18.34
N SER A 150 -12.11 7.16 -18.78
CA SER A 150 -12.02 7.55 -20.19
C SER A 150 -11.16 6.58 -21.02
N ASN A 151 -10.32 5.76 -20.38
CA ASN A 151 -9.36 4.86 -21.03
C ASN A 151 -9.87 3.41 -21.16
N ASP A 152 -11.12 3.12 -20.80
CA ASP A 152 -11.74 1.77 -20.80
C ASP A 152 -12.00 1.19 -22.22
N GLY A 153 -11.50 1.85 -23.27
CA GLY A 153 -11.72 1.45 -24.67
C GLY A 153 -10.65 0.56 -25.30
N SER A 154 -9.47 0.33 -24.70
CA SER A 154 -8.34 -0.24 -25.45
C SER A 154 -7.57 -1.40 -24.81
N VAL A 155 -7.48 -1.53 -23.47
CA VAL A 155 -6.58 -2.54 -22.88
C VAL A 155 -7.14 -3.13 -21.58
N ARG A 156 -8.16 -3.98 -21.67
CA ARG A 156 -8.47 -4.91 -20.57
C ARG A 156 -8.66 -6.34 -21.11
N PRO A 157 -7.79 -7.31 -20.73
CA PRO A 157 -8.17 -8.71 -20.89
C PRO A 157 -9.42 -8.97 -20.03
N PRO A 158 -10.38 -9.78 -20.51
CA PRO A 158 -11.67 -9.91 -19.88
C PRO A 158 -11.53 -10.36 -18.43
N ALA A 159 -12.13 -9.58 -17.51
CA ALA A 159 -12.26 -9.97 -16.12
C ALA A 159 -12.95 -11.35 -16.07
N LYS A 160 -12.25 -12.37 -15.58
CA LYS A 160 -12.88 -13.65 -15.26
C LYS A 160 -13.97 -13.38 -14.23
N LYS A 161 -15.23 -13.53 -14.63
CA LYS A 161 -16.38 -13.56 -13.72
C LYS A 161 -16.08 -14.60 -12.65
N ILE A 162 -15.79 -14.14 -11.43
CA ILE A 162 -15.89 -14.98 -10.24
C ILE A 162 -17.37 -15.31 -10.14
N SER A 163 -17.68 -16.60 -10.21
CA SER A 163 -19.04 -17.13 -10.12
C SER A 163 -19.76 -16.53 -8.92
N SER A 164 -20.95 -15.99 -9.18
CA SER A 164 -21.99 -15.58 -8.24
C SER A 164 -21.85 -16.24 -6.86
N PHE A 165 -21.35 -15.48 -5.87
CA PHE A 165 -21.53 -15.82 -4.47
C PHE A 165 -22.91 -15.30 -4.07
N GLU A 166 -23.88 -16.20 -4.11
CA GLU A 166 -25.27 -15.97 -3.76
C GLU A 166 -25.38 -15.73 -2.25
N TYR A 167 -25.45 -14.45 -1.86
CA TYR A 167 -25.68 -14.05 -0.47
C TYR A 167 -27.19 -14.18 -0.18
N GLY A 168 -27.56 -15.27 0.48
CA GLY A 168 -28.94 -15.62 0.84
C GLY A 168 -29.67 -14.48 1.56
N GLY A 169 -30.90 -14.25 1.12
CA GLY A 169 -31.75 -13.12 1.49
C GLY A 169 -32.05 -13.02 2.97
N TYR A 170 -31.83 -11.83 3.52
CA TYR A 170 -32.45 -11.36 4.75
C TYR A 170 -33.70 -10.58 4.37
N GLY A 171 -34.80 -11.29 4.13
CA GLY A 171 -36.03 -10.69 3.65
C GLY A 171 -37.26 -11.28 4.32
N GLU A 172 -37.24 -11.59 5.62
CA GLU A 172 -38.48 -12.04 6.28
C GLU A 172 -38.43 -11.97 7.82
N TYR A 173 -38.51 -10.76 8.40
CA TYR A 173 -39.09 -10.55 9.73
C TYR A 173 -39.71 -9.16 9.77
N GLY A 174 -40.94 -9.05 9.29
CA GLY A 174 -41.66 -7.80 9.22
C GLY A 174 -43.13 -8.00 8.86
N ASP A 175 -43.78 -8.99 9.48
CA ASP A 175 -45.22 -8.96 9.63
C ASP A 175 -45.59 -9.44 11.03
N GLY A 176 -46.37 -8.62 11.72
CA GLY A 176 -46.63 -8.68 13.14
C GLY A 176 -47.60 -7.58 13.53
N THR A 177 -48.85 -7.79 13.10
CA THR A 177 -50.14 -7.37 13.68
C THR A 177 -50.17 -6.13 14.57
#